data_AF-R2XH40-F1
#
_entry.id   AF-R2XH40-F1
#
_cell.length_a   1.000
_cell.length_b   1.000
_cell.length_c   1.000
_cell.angle_alpha   90.00
_cell.angle_beta   90.00
_cell.angle_gamma   90.00
#
_symmetry.space_group_name_H-M   'P 1'
#
loop_
_entity.id
_entity.type
_entity.pdbx_description
1 polymer ?
#
loop_
_entity_poly.entity_id
_entity_poly.type
_entity_poly.pdbx_seq_one_letter_code
_entity_poly.pdbx_strand_id
1 'polypeptide(L)'
;MYKTVFVKPGNKGWGVGLTLTPTEKMNKVVSVTGGGIHPVAQQIADLTGGIACDGFKNQIPEDETLCAVIDCGGTARIGVYPMKRIPTVDILPSSPSGPLSKHITEDIFVSGVRPEDVALVEHSDLEERQMAAIDHAHKSDAASAAATEKIVTKQEGRESDEEFKERYSKLKENHAEQQAKKDSFLVRFSRGIGGVMSTFYQSGRDAVDMLLKNIIPFMAFISMIVGIINYTGIGDWLAKVLSPLAGSLPGMIVLSLVCSIPILSPILGPGAVISQVI
;
A
#
# COMPACT_ATOMS: atom_id res chain seq x y z
N MET A 1 -25.12 -1.17 -23.01
CA MET A 1 -25.29 -1.85 -21.71
C MET A 1 -23.96 -1.76 -20.99
N TYR A 2 -23.94 -1.32 -19.72
CA TYR A 2 -22.70 -1.20 -18.95
C TYR A 2 -22.14 -2.58 -18.61
N LYS A 3 -20.80 -2.68 -18.57
CA LYS A 3 -20.08 -3.90 -18.19
C LYS A 3 -19.28 -3.66 -16.92
N THR A 4 -19.12 -4.71 -16.14
CA THR A 4 -18.33 -4.68 -14.91
C THR A 4 -16.86 -4.93 -15.23
N VAL A 5 -15.96 -4.20 -14.58
CA VAL A 5 -14.52 -4.44 -14.66
C VAL A 5 -13.93 -4.73 -13.29
N PHE A 6 -12.84 -5.48 -13.27
CA PHE A 6 -11.99 -5.68 -12.13
C PHE A 6 -10.64 -5.02 -12.39
N VAL A 7 -10.19 -4.21 -11.43
CA VAL A 7 -8.92 -3.51 -11.45
C VAL A 7 -8.03 -4.15 -10.41
N LYS A 8 -7.04 -4.94 -10.84
CA LYS A 8 -6.09 -5.57 -9.92
C LYS A 8 -4.99 -4.58 -9.47
N PRO A 9 -4.37 -4.78 -8.30
CA PRO A 9 -3.17 -4.04 -7.94
C PRO A 9 -2.08 -4.30 -8.98
N GLY A 10 -1.38 -3.24 -9.39
CA GLY A 10 -0.24 -3.38 -10.29
C GLY A 10 1.03 -3.77 -9.55
N ASN A 11 2.15 -3.84 -10.26
CA ASN A 11 3.42 -4.26 -9.65
C ASN A 11 3.87 -3.29 -8.52
N LYS A 12 4.09 -3.83 -7.31
CA LYS A 12 4.35 -3.08 -6.06
C LYS A 12 3.19 -2.18 -5.62
N GLY A 13 2.01 -2.36 -6.20
CA GLY A 13 0.76 -1.74 -5.77
C GLY A 13 0.23 -2.33 -4.48
N TRP A 14 -0.70 -1.62 -3.86
CA TRP A 14 -1.39 -2.00 -2.63
C TRP A 14 -2.88 -2.24 -2.91
N GLY A 15 -3.51 -3.07 -2.09
CA GLY A 15 -4.94 -3.40 -2.15
C GLY A 15 -5.21 -4.77 -2.79
N VAL A 16 -6.44 -5.27 -2.63
CA VAL A 16 -6.89 -6.57 -3.18
C VAL A 16 -7.50 -6.45 -4.58
N GLY A 17 -7.64 -5.23 -5.08
CA GLY A 17 -8.29 -4.90 -6.35
C GLY A 17 -9.74 -4.46 -6.19
N LEU A 18 -10.25 -3.73 -7.18
CA LEU A 18 -11.58 -3.11 -7.14
C LEU A 18 -12.47 -3.66 -8.25
N THR A 19 -13.70 -4.03 -7.88
CA THR A 19 -14.76 -4.33 -8.85
C THR A 19 -15.58 -3.06 -9.07
N LEU A 20 -15.61 -2.59 -10.32
CA LEU A 20 -16.29 -1.37 -10.71
C LEU A 20 -17.45 -1.71 -11.65
N THR A 21 -18.66 -1.45 -11.17
CA THR A 21 -19.91 -1.69 -11.91
C THR A 21 -20.60 -0.35 -12.18
N PRO A 22 -20.59 0.15 -13.42
CA PRO A 22 -21.26 1.41 -13.75
C PRO A 22 -22.77 1.29 -13.73
N THR A 23 -23.41 2.42 -13.51
CA THR A 23 -24.86 2.61 -13.66
C THR A 23 -25.12 3.80 -14.57
N GLU A 24 -26.37 4.04 -14.97
CA GLU A 24 -26.71 5.23 -15.77
C GLU A 24 -26.33 6.55 -15.08
N LYS A 25 -26.41 6.57 -13.74
CA LYS A 25 -26.01 7.71 -12.93
C LYS A 25 -24.50 7.74 -12.68
N MET A 26 -23.92 6.63 -12.24
CA MET A 26 -22.49 6.51 -11.92
C MET A 26 -21.72 5.85 -13.08
N ASN A 27 -21.31 6.65 -14.05
CA ASN A 27 -20.60 6.18 -15.25
C ASN A 27 -19.34 6.99 -15.58
N LYS A 28 -18.98 7.99 -14.74
CA LYS A 28 -17.83 8.87 -15.00
C LYS A 28 -16.56 8.32 -14.37
N VAL A 29 -15.54 8.09 -15.19
CA VAL A 29 -14.19 7.73 -14.74
C VAL A 29 -13.36 9.01 -14.73
N VAL A 30 -13.05 9.53 -13.54
CA VAL A 30 -12.43 10.85 -13.39
C VAL A 30 -10.91 10.71 -13.36
N SER A 31 -10.22 11.25 -14.36
CA SER A 31 -8.76 11.26 -14.48
C SER A 31 -8.17 12.52 -13.83
N VAL A 32 -7.36 12.33 -12.79
CA VAL A 32 -6.67 13.39 -12.03
C VAL A 32 -5.18 13.09 -11.98
N THR A 33 -4.56 13.03 -13.15
CA THR A 33 -3.15 12.61 -13.37
C THR A 33 -2.26 13.74 -13.92
N GLY A 34 -2.51 14.97 -13.47
CA GLY A 34 -1.82 16.18 -13.94
C GLY A 34 -2.23 16.68 -15.33
N GLY A 35 -3.42 16.29 -15.81
CA GLY A 35 -4.12 16.86 -16.97
C GLY A 35 -4.33 15.86 -18.12
N GLY A 36 -5.47 15.98 -18.81
CA GLY A 36 -5.87 15.02 -19.84
C GLY A 36 -6.48 13.75 -19.26
N ILE A 37 -6.76 12.78 -20.14
CA ILE A 37 -7.32 11.48 -19.76
C ILE A 37 -6.20 10.44 -19.73
N HIS A 38 -5.89 9.93 -18.54
CA HIS A 38 -4.87 8.88 -18.38
C HIS A 38 -5.29 7.59 -19.10
N PRO A 39 -4.37 6.82 -19.71
CA PRO A 39 -4.71 5.55 -20.36
C PRO A 39 -5.44 4.55 -19.45
N VAL A 40 -5.16 4.54 -18.15
CA VAL A 40 -5.90 3.70 -17.17
C VAL A 40 -7.37 4.14 -17.08
N ALA A 41 -7.63 5.45 -17.01
CA ALA A 41 -8.99 5.98 -16.98
C ALA A 41 -9.74 5.69 -18.28
N GLN A 42 -9.06 5.83 -19.43
CA GLN A 42 -9.63 5.49 -20.73
C GLN A 42 -9.96 3.99 -20.82
N GLN A 43 -9.04 3.12 -20.41
CA GLN A 43 -9.23 1.67 -20.44
C GLN A 43 -10.43 1.23 -19.59
N ILE A 44 -10.59 1.80 -18.39
CA ILE A 44 -11.76 1.54 -17.54
C ILE A 44 -13.03 1.99 -18.27
N ALA A 45 -13.06 3.20 -18.83
CA ALA A 45 -14.23 3.72 -19.54
C ALA A 45 -14.59 2.85 -20.76
N ASP A 46 -13.61 2.48 -21.58
CA ASP A 46 -13.81 1.68 -22.80
C ASP A 46 -14.40 0.30 -22.49
N LEU A 47 -13.82 -0.39 -21.49
CA LEU A 47 -14.31 -1.72 -21.11
C LEU A 47 -15.68 -1.66 -20.44
N THR A 48 -15.91 -0.66 -19.58
CA THR A 48 -17.17 -0.54 -18.85
C THR A 48 -18.31 0.04 -19.68
N GLY A 49 -18.01 0.75 -20.77
CA GLY A 49 -18.95 1.61 -21.49
C GLY A 49 -19.20 2.97 -20.82
N GLY A 50 -18.38 3.32 -19.82
CA GLY A 50 -18.41 4.61 -19.13
C GLY A 50 -17.80 5.76 -19.93
N ILE A 51 -17.65 6.92 -19.28
CA ILE A 51 -17.08 8.12 -19.90
C ILE A 51 -15.87 8.57 -19.07
N ALA A 52 -14.70 8.62 -19.71
CA ALA A 52 -13.52 9.18 -19.08
C ALA A 52 -13.56 10.72 -19.11
N CYS A 53 -13.31 11.36 -17.97
CA CYS A 53 -13.38 12.82 -17.81
C CYS A 53 -12.08 13.36 -17.19
N ASP A 54 -11.55 14.44 -17.75
CA ASP A 54 -10.44 15.18 -17.12
C ASP A 54 -10.97 15.95 -15.90
N GLY A 55 -10.60 15.51 -14.70
CA GLY A 55 -11.03 16.09 -13.43
C GLY A 55 -10.39 17.44 -13.08
N PHE A 56 -9.39 17.90 -13.84
CA PHE A 56 -8.87 19.27 -13.72
C PHE A 56 -9.66 20.27 -14.55
N LYS A 57 -10.37 19.82 -15.59
CA LYS A 57 -11.18 20.68 -16.47
C LYS A 57 -12.66 20.68 -16.11
N ASN A 58 -13.16 19.53 -15.64
CA ASN A 58 -14.57 19.34 -15.39
C ASN A 58 -14.80 19.11 -13.90
N GLN A 59 -15.81 19.77 -13.34
CA GLN A 59 -16.32 19.44 -12.01
C GLN A 59 -17.36 18.34 -12.19
N ILE A 60 -16.98 17.11 -11.84
CA ILE A 60 -17.86 15.95 -11.89
C ILE A 60 -18.46 15.75 -10.49
N PRO A 61 -19.80 15.69 -10.35
CA PRO A 61 -20.44 15.37 -9.09
C PRO A 61 -19.99 14.00 -8.55
N GLU A 62 -19.92 13.90 -7.23
CA GLU A 62 -19.46 12.68 -6.55
C GLU A 62 -20.40 11.49 -6.83
N ASP A 63 -21.70 11.77 -6.96
CA ASP A 63 -22.74 10.79 -7.23
C ASP A 63 -22.87 10.38 -8.70
N GLU A 64 -22.08 11.00 -9.60
CA GLU A 64 -21.91 10.58 -10.99
C GLU A 64 -20.58 9.84 -11.22
N THR A 65 -19.68 9.86 -10.23
CA THR A 65 -18.33 9.32 -10.34
C THR A 65 -18.32 7.82 -10.06
N LEU A 66 -17.95 7.03 -11.06
CA LEU A 66 -17.70 5.58 -10.91
C LEU A 66 -16.42 5.33 -10.13
N CYS A 67 -15.33 5.98 -10.53
CA CYS A 67 -14.04 5.91 -9.83
C CYS A 67 -13.15 7.10 -10.20
N ALA A 68 -12.21 7.43 -9.32
CA ALA A 68 -11.16 8.40 -9.55
C ALA A 68 -9.84 7.71 -9.86
N VAL A 69 -9.23 8.04 -11.01
CA VAL A 69 -7.88 7.62 -11.39
C VAL A 69 -6.91 8.75 -11.09
N ILE A 70 -5.94 8.51 -10.21
CA ILE A 70 -5.06 9.55 -9.66
C ILE A 70 -3.58 9.18 -9.83
N ASP A 71 -2.69 10.17 -9.65
CA ASP A 71 -1.22 9.99 -9.62
C ASP A 71 -0.60 10.52 -8.32
N CYS A 72 -0.93 9.93 -7.17
CA CYS A 72 -0.65 10.54 -5.87
C CYS A 72 0.26 9.68 -4.98
N GLY A 73 1.54 10.06 -4.88
CA GLY A 73 2.56 9.27 -4.18
C GLY A 73 2.51 9.28 -2.64
N GLY A 74 1.33 9.30 -2.00
CA GLY A 74 1.24 9.33 -0.52
C GLY A 74 0.75 10.65 0.10
N THR A 75 0.13 11.54 -0.70
CA THR A 75 -0.33 12.86 -0.22
C THR A 75 -1.85 12.93 -0.10
N ALA A 76 -2.49 14.07 -0.39
CA ALA A 76 -3.90 14.28 -0.06
C ALA A 76 -4.86 13.43 -0.91
N ARG A 77 -4.59 13.25 -2.22
CA ARG A 77 -5.56 12.63 -3.15
C ARG A 77 -5.81 11.16 -2.86
N ILE A 78 -4.80 10.41 -2.38
CA ILE A 78 -5.00 9.00 -2.00
C ILE A 78 -5.99 8.83 -0.85
N GLY A 79 -6.22 9.85 -0.03
CA GLY A 79 -7.16 9.79 1.10
C GLY A 79 -8.45 10.58 0.89
N VAL A 80 -8.45 11.65 0.09
CA VAL A 80 -9.63 12.51 -0.11
C VAL A 80 -10.76 11.79 -0.85
N TYR A 81 -10.45 11.03 -1.91
CA TYR A 81 -11.48 10.27 -2.64
C TYR A 81 -12.03 9.10 -1.81
N PRO A 82 -11.19 8.28 -1.14
CA PRO A 82 -11.70 7.26 -0.22
C PRO A 82 -12.50 7.80 0.97
N MET A 83 -12.12 8.97 1.52
CA MET A 83 -12.89 9.65 2.58
C MET A 83 -14.31 9.99 2.11
N LYS A 84 -14.48 10.32 0.82
CA LYS A 84 -15.77 10.56 0.17
C LYS A 84 -16.45 9.29 -0.34
N ARG A 85 -15.88 8.10 -0.05
CA ARG A 85 -16.36 6.80 -0.52
C ARG A 85 -16.39 6.66 -2.05
N ILE A 86 -15.49 7.35 -2.75
CA ILE A 86 -15.30 7.21 -4.19
C ILE A 86 -14.22 6.15 -4.43
N PRO A 87 -14.50 5.09 -5.23
CA PRO A 87 -13.48 4.10 -5.61
C PRO A 87 -12.28 4.77 -6.24
N THR A 88 -11.08 4.46 -5.77
CA THR A 88 -9.86 5.19 -6.11
C THR A 88 -8.80 4.24 -6.67
N VAL A 89 -8.32 4.55 -7.86
CA VAL A 89 -7.31 3.81 -8.60
C VAL A 89 -6.09 4.70 -8.74
N ASP A 90 -5.03 4.43 -7.98
CA ASP A 90 -3.76 5.15 -8.12
C ASP A 90 -2.83 4.45 -9.12
N ILE A 91 -2.28 5.21 -10.05
CA ILE A 91 -1.29 4.70 -11.00
C ILE A 91 0.10 4.58 -10.37
N LEU A 92 0.34 5.28 -9.25
CA LEU A 92 1.58 5.18 -8.50
C LEU A 92 1.49 4.03 -7.48
N PRO A 93 2.55 3.22 -7.31
CA PRO A 93 2.57 2.12 -6.35
C PRO A 93 2.77 2.66 -4.93
N SER A 94 1.69 3.16 -4.33
CA SER A 94 1.68 3.76 -2.99
C SER A 94 0.80 2.98 -2.03
N SER A 95 1.29 2.81 -0.81
CA SER A 95 0.54 2.21 0.30
C SER A 95 -0.20 3.29 1.12
N PRO A 96 -1.24 2.91 1.90
CA PRO A 96 -1.95 3.83 2.77
C PRO A 96 -1.01 4.66 3.64
N SER A 97 -1.11 5.99 3.53
CA SER A 97 -0.23 6.89 4.28
C SER A 97 -0.83 8.26 4.50
N GLY A 98 -0.20 9.03 5.39
CA GLY A 98 -0.62 10.38 5.72
C GLY A 98 -1.87 10.46 6.62
N PRO A 99 -2.39 11.69 6.86
CA PRO A 99 -3.44 11.94 7.86
C PRO A 99 -4.79 11.30 7.52
N LEU A 100 -5.03 10.98 6.25
CA LEU A 100 -6.26 10.36 5.76
C LEU A 100 -6.12 8.85 5.52
N SER A 101 -4.99 8.24 5.92
CA SER A 101 -4.71 6.80 5.77
C SER A 101 -5.82 5.90 6.30
N LYS A 102 -6.51 6.30 7.37
CA LYS A 102 -7.66 5.58 7.94
C LYS A 102 -8.84 5.36 6.99
N HIS A 103 -8.93 6.15 5.92
CA HIS A 103 -9.97 6.02 4.90
C HIS A 103 -9.53 5.17 3.70
N ILE A 104 -8.25 4.83 3.62
CA ILE A 104 -7.66 4.07 2.51
C ILE A 104 -7.77 2.60 2.86
N THR A 105 -8.88 1.99 2.47
CA THR A 105 -9.25 0.61 2.78
C THR A 105 -9.29 -0.26 1.53
N GLU A 106 -9.15 -1.57 1.71
CA GLU A 106 -9.06 -2.54 0.61
C GLU A 106 -10.31 -2.58 -0.29
N ASP A 107 -11.48 -2.20 0.25
CA ASP A 107 -12.75 -2.18 -0.49
C ASP A 107 -12.89 -0.98 -1.44
N ILE A 108 -12.04 0.05 -1.32
CA ILE A 108 -12.23 1.33 -2.02
C ILE A 108 -10.97 1.86 -2.70
N PHE A 109 -9.79 1.27 -2.43
CA PHE A 109 -8.52 1.76 -2.95
C PHE A 109 -7.64 0.64 -3.51
N VAL A 110 -7.04 0.90 -4.67
CA VAL A 110 -6.02 0.05 -5.31
C VAL A 110 -4.94 0.94 -5.92
N SER A 111 -3.67 0.51 -5.88
CA SER A 111 -2.55 1.32 -6.39
C SER A 111 -1.59 0.58 -7.33
N GLY A 112 -0.68 1.33 -7.95
CA GLY A 112 0.29 0.84 -8.92
C GLY A 112 -0.30 0.42 -10.26
N VAL A 113 -1.55 0.78 -10.53
CA VAL A 113 -2.36 0.21 -11.62
C VAL A 113 -1.89 0.68 -12.99
N ARG A 114 -1.80 -0.28 -13.92
CA ARG A 114 -1.53 -0.08 -15.34
C ARG A 114 -2.75 -0.49 -16.18
N PRO A 115 -2.83 -0.10 -17.47
CA PRO A 115 -3.97 -0.46 -18.30
C PRO A 115 -4.17 -1.98 -18.47
N GLU A 116 -3.07 -2.75 -18.46
CA GLU A 116 -3.08 -4.22 -18.47
C GLU A 116 -3.67 -4.85 -17.20
N ASP A 117 -3.84 -4.06 -16.13
CA ASP A 117 -4.40 -4.49 -14.86
C ASP A 117 -5.93 -4.34 -14.79
N VAL A 118 -6.57 -3.86 -15.87
CA VAL A 118 -8.02 -3.68 -15.97
C VAL A 118 -8.59 -4.77 -16.88
N ALA A 119 -9.50 -5.59 -16.34
CA ALA A 119 -10.14 -6.67 -17.07
C ALA A 119 -11.66 -6.66 -16.90
N LEU A 120 -12.39 -7.13 -17.91
CA LEU A 120 -13.83 -7.40 -17.80
C LEU A 120 -14.09 -8.55 -16.84
N VAL A 121 -15.24 -8.48 -16.16
CA VAL A 121 -15.73 -9.54 -15.27
C VAL A 121 -17.01 -10.11 -15.87
N GLU A 122 -17.04 -11.42 -16.09
CA GLU A 122 -18.26 -12.13 -16.48
C GLU A 122 -19.13 -12.43 -15.25
N HIS A 123 -20.45 -12.52 -15.43
CA HIS A 123 -21.41 -12.64 -14.31
C HIS A 123 -21.16 -13.84 -13.39
N SER A 124 -20.54 -14.92 -13.87
CA SER A 124 -20.16 -16.10 -13.07
C SER A 124 -19.08 -15.83 -12.03
N ASP A 125 -18.21 -14.84 -12.27
CA ASP A 125 -17.03 -14.59 -11.44
C ASP A 125 -17.34 -13.69 -10.24
N LEU A 126 -18.52 -13.07 -10.21
CA LEU A 126 -18.95 -12.14 -9.16
C LEU A 126 -19.36 -12.88 -7.87
N GLU A 127 -19.97 -14.06 -8.00
CA GLU A 127 -20.48 -14.85 -6.86
C GLU A 127 -19.35 -15.57 -6.09
N GLU A 128 -18.33 -16.09 -6.79
CA GLU A 128 -17.13 -16.69 -6.17
C GLU A 128 -16.29 -15.63 -5.42
N ARG A 129 -16.30 -14.38 -5.89
CA ARG A 129 -15.49 -13.29 -5.33
C ARG A 129 -16.12 -12.62 -4.11
N GLN A 130 -17.45 -12.51 -4.03
CA GLN A 130 -18.12 -12.06 -2.80
C GLN A 130 -17.83 -13.01 -1.63
N MET A 131 -17.70 -14.32 -1.90
CA MET A 131 -17.32 -15.32 -0.91
C MET A 131 -15.86 -15.17 -0.45
N ALA A 132 -14.94 -14.86 -1.37
CA ALA A 132 -13.52 -14.67 -1.06
C ALA A 132 -13.22 -13.36 -0.29
N ALA A 133 -13.96 -12.28 -0.56
CA ALA A 133 -13.78 -11.00 0.12
C ALA A 133 -14.23 -11.02 1.60
N ILE A 134 -15.19 -11.89 1.95
CA ILE A 134 -15.71 -12.03 3.32
C ILE A 134 -14.75 -12.82 4.24
N ASP A 135 -13.97 -13.75 3.68
CA ASP A 135 -13.10 -14.68 4.45
C ASP A 135 -11.68 -14.12 4.72
N HIS A 136 -11.39 -12.90 4.26
CA HIS A 136 -10.03 -12.37 4.12
C HIS A 136 -9.56 -11.39 5.22
N ALA A 137 -10.39 -11.09 6.23
CA ALA A 137 -10.11 -10.11 7.29
C ALA A 137 -8.91 -10.45 8.23
N HIS A 138 -8.08 -11.46 7.92
CA HIS A 138 -7.02 -11.91 8.82
C HIS A 138 -5.77 -12.57 8.18
N LYS A 139 -5.42 -12.29 6.90
CA LYS A 139 -4.22 -12.89 6.26
C LYS A 139 -3.28 -11.86 5.62
N SER A 140 -1.99 -12.19 5.68
CA SER A 140 -0.86 -11.34 5.28
C SER A 140 -0.73 -11.10 3.77
N ASP A 141 -0.06 -9.99 3.44
CA ASP A 141 0.17 -9.41 2.10
C ASP A 141 0.61 -10.41 1.00
N ALA A 142 1.30 -11.50 1.37
CA ALA A 142 1.81 -12.49 0.42
C ALA A 142 0.72 -13.47 -0.10
N ALA A 143 -0.37 -13.68 0.64
CA ALA A 143 -1.45 -14.59 0.23
C ALA A 143 -2.46 -13.94 -0.72
N SER A 144 -2.59 -12.60 -0.64
CA SER A 144 -3.44 -11.78 -1.53
C SER A 144 -2.99 -11.86 -3.00
N ALA A 145 -1.67 -11.87 -3.23
CA ALA A 145 -1.09 -12.03 -4.56
C ALA A 145 -1.41 -13.40 -5.21
N ALA A 146 -1.38 -14.48 -4.42
CA ALA A 146 -1.58 -15.85 -4.91
C ALA A 146 -3.05 -16.21 -5.21
N ALA A 147 -4.01 -15.57 -4.52
CA ALA A 147 -5.44 -15.71 -4.82
C ALA A 147 -5.83 -14.93 -6.08
N THR A 148 -5.22 -13.76 -6.30
CA THR A 148 -5.46 -12.91 -7.48
C THR A 148 -4.93 -13.54 -8.78
N GLU A 149 -3.87 -14.35 -8.71
CA GLU A 149 -3.23 -14.97 -9.89
C GLU A 149 -4.02 -16.14 -10.48
N LYS A 150 -4.82 -16.87 -9.67
CA LYS A 150 -5.58 -18.05 -10.14
C LYS A 150 -6.86 -17.74 -10.90
N ILE A 151 -7.37 -16.51 -10.86
CA ILE A 151 -8.73 -16.17 -11.30
C ILE A 151 -8.77 -15.68 -12.77
N VAL A 152 -7.62 -15.43 -13.41
CA VAL A 152 -7.55 -14.80 -14.75
C VAL A 152 -7.58 -15.81 -15.91
N THR A 153 -7.53 -17.12 -15.65
CA THR A 153 -7.35 -18.12 -16.73
C THR A 153 -8.67 -18.58 -17.35
N LYS A 154 -9.34 -17.70 -18.10
CA LYS A 154 -10.04 -18.01 -19.35
C LYS A 154 -10.64 -16.72 -19.92
N GLN A 155 -10.01 -16.17 -20.96
CA GLN A 155 -10.57 -15.06 -21.73
C GLN A 155 -10.74 -15.49 -23.18
N GLU A 156 -11.99 -15.55 -23.64
CA GLU A 156 -12.36 -15.48 -25.06
C GLU A 156 -12.90 -14.07 -25.31
N GLY A 157 -12.33 -13.36 -26.31
CA GLY A 157 -12.78 -12.03 -26.73
C GLY A 157 -11.79 -10.88 -26.50
N ARG A 158 -10.48 -11.14 -26.43
CA ARG A 158 -9.46 -10.09 -26.44
C ARG A 158 -9.28 -9.58 -27.88
N GLU A 159 -9.30 -8.27 -28.07
CA GLU A 159 -8.64 -7.65 -29.24
C GLU A 159 -7.22 -8.22 -29.36
N SER A 160 -6.68 -8.33 -30.58
CA SER A 160 -5.35 -8.93 -30.72
C SER A 160 -4.32 -8.16 -29.89
N ASP A 161 -3.34 -8.86 -29.32
CA ASP A 161 -2.30 -8.23 -28.49
C ASP A 161 -1.56 -7.10 -29.21
N GLU A 162 -1.54 -7.12 -30.55
CA GLU A 162 -1.00 -6.06 -31.39
C GLU A 162 -1.91 -4.82 -31.44
N GLU A 163 -3.21 -4.99 -31.64
CA GLU A 163 -4.19 -3.89 -31.63
C GLU A 163 -4.26 -3.19 -30.27
N PHE A 164 -4.19 -3.94 -29.17
CA PHE A 164 -4.13 -3.36 -27.83
C PHE A 164 -2.87 -2.51 -27.65
N LYS A 165 -1.71 -3.01 -28.07
CA LYS A 165 -0.44 -2.29 -27.97
C LYS A 165 -0.44 -1.02 -28.80
N GLU A 166 -0.99 -1.07 -30.02
CA GLU A 166 -1.07 0.09 -30.91
C GLU A 166 -2.05 1.15 -30.39
N ARG A 167 -3.22 0.75 -29.88
CA ARG A 167 -4.13 1.69 -29.22
C ARG A 167 -3.47 2.30 -27.98
N TYR A 168 -2.82 1.48 -27.17
CA TYR A 168 -2.17 1.93 -25.95
C TYR A 168 -1.03 2.90 -26.23
N SER A 169 -0.21 2.66 -27.27
CA SER A 169 0.83 3.61 -27.69
C SER A 169 0.23 4.93 -28.12
N LYS A 170 -0.85 4.91 -28.92
CA LYS A 170 -1.58 6.13 -29.32
C LYS A 170 -2.18 6.88 -28.13
N LEU A 171 -2.81 6.19 -27.18
CA LEU A 171 -3.37 6.80 -25.97
C LEU A 171 -2.28 7.40 -25.08
N LYS A 172 -1.16 6.69 -24.93
CA LYS A 172 -0.01 7.16 -24.17
C LYS A 172 0.64 8.36 -24.83
N GLU A 173 0.77 8.36 -26.15
CA GLU A 173 1.26 9.50 -26.94
C GLU A 173 0.30 10.69 -26.84
N ASN A 174 -1.01 10.49 -27.02
CA ASN A 174 -2.01 11.54 -26.87
C ASN A 174 -2.01 12.13 -25.46
N HIS A 175 -1.91 11.29 -24.42
CA HIS A 175 -1.78 11.76 -23.04
C HIS A 175 -0.45 12.50 -22.83
N ALA A 176 0.66 11.99 -23.35
CA ALA A 176 1.96 12.63 -23.29
C ALA A 176 1.99 13.95 -24.07
N GLU A 177 1.29 14.08 -25.19
CA GLU A 177 1.14 15.31 -25.97
C GLU A 177 0.23 16.32 -25.28
N GLN A 178 -0.88 15.88 -24.68
CA GLN A 178 -1.76 16.75 -23.89
C GLN A 178 -1.04 17.26 -22.64
N GLN A 179 -0.20 16.41 -22.05
CA GLN A 179 0.70 16.75 -20.98
C GLN A 179 1.80 17.70 -21.47
N ALA A 180 2.40 17.45 -22.65
CA ALA A 180 3.42 18.29 -23.26
C ALA A 180 2.90 19.68 -23.66
N LYS A 181 1.67 19.77 -24.17
CA LYS A 181 0.97 21.05 -24.46
C LYS A 181 0.68 21.85 -23.19
N LYS A 182 0.65 21.19 -22.03
CA LYS A 182 0.55 21.81 -20.69
C LYS A 182 1.90 21.83 -19.94
N ASP A 183 2.95 21.24 -20.49
CA ASP A 183 4.27 21.11 -19.87
C ASP A 183 5.06 22.39 -20.10
N SER A 184 4.92 23.32 -19.16
CA SER A 184 6.03 24.25 -18.93
C SER A 184 7.19 23.46 -18.30
N PHE A 185 8.44 23.79 -18.63
CA PHE A 185 9.65 23.22 -17.99
C PHE A 185 9.54 23.25 -16.46
N LEU A 186 8.89 24.28 -15.93
CA LEU A 186 8.57 24.45 -14.51
C LEU A 186 7.65 23.33 -13.95
N VAL A 187 6.69 22.83 -14.72
CA VAL A 187 5.77 21.75 -14.32
C VAL A 187 6.50 20.40 -14.26
N ARG A 188 7.38 20.11 -15.23
CA ARG A 188 8.20 18.88 -15.21
C ARG A 188 9.22 18.89 -14.07
N PHE A 189 9.87 20.03 -13.85
CA PHE A 189 10.76 20.23 -12.70
C PHE A 189 10.01 20.11 -11.36
N SER A 190 8.81 20.69 -11.27
CA SER A 190 7.94 20.60 -10.08
C SER A 190 7.46 19.18 -9.79
N ARG A 191 7.06 18.41 -10.80
CA ARG A 191 6.67 16.99 -10.62
C ARG A 191 7.85 16.10 -10.24
N GLY A 192 9.03 16.34 -10.81
CA GLY A 192 10.26 15.63 -10.45
C GLY A 192 10.64 15.85 -8.99
N ILE A 193 10.69 17.11 -8.55
CA ILE A 193 10.91 17.47 -7.14
C ILE A 193 9.81 16.89 -6.25
N GLY A 194 8.55 16.97 -6.69
CA GLY A 194 7.40 16.43 -5.97
C GLY A 194 7.51 14.93 -5.74
N GLY A 195 7.92 14.16 -6.74
CA GLY A 195 8.13 12.71 -6.62
C GLY A 195 9.22 12.37 -5.61
N VAL A 196 10.39 13.01 -5.71
CA VAL A 196 11.50 12.79 -4.77
C VAL A 196 11.09 13.18 -3.35
N MET A 197 10.48 14.36 -3.16
CA MET A 197 10.02 14.84 -1.86
C MET A 197 8.95 13.92 -1.26
N SER A 198 8.03 13.41 -2.09
CA SER A 198 7.01 12.47 -1.66
C SER A 198 7.63 11.17 -1.14
N THR A 199 8.64 10.64 -1.82
CA THR A 199 9.37 9.45 -1.36
C THR A 199 10.06 9.70 -0.02
N PHE A 200 10.77 10.81 0.15
CA PHE A 200 11.40 11.14 1.44
C PHE A 200 10.37 11.32 2.56
N TYR A 201 9.28 12.03 2.28
CA TYR A 201 8.23 12.25 3.26
C TYR A 201 7.51 10.95 3.63
N GLN A 202 7.28 10.08 2.65
CA GLN A 202 6.68 8.78 2.84
C GLN A 202 7.56 7.88 3.71
N SER A 203 8.84 7.72 3.35
CA SER A 203 9.82 6.97 4.15
C SER A 203 9.95 7.51 5.57
N GLY A 204 9.89 8.85 5.73
CA GLY A 204 9.91 9.49 7.04
C GLY A 204 8.68 9.15 7.88
N ARG A 205 7.48 9.18 7.28
CA ARG A 205 6.24 8.79 7.97
C ARG A 205 6.26 7.31 8.34
N ASP A 206 6.71 6.43 7.43
CA ASP A 206 6.77 4.99 7.68
C ASP A 206 7.73 4.68 8.83
N ALA A 207 8.87 5.38 8.90
CA ALA A 207 9.79 5.27 10.03
C ALA A 207 9.15 5.71 11.37
N VAL A 208 8.42 6.84 11.38
CA VAL A 208 7.71 7.31 12.57
C VAL A 208 6.60 6.33 12.98
N ASP A 209 5.87 5.78 12.02
CA ASP A 209 4.81 4.80 12.29
C ASP A 209 5.38 3.52 12.89
N MET A 210 6.51 3.04 12.38
CA MET A 210 7.24 1.89 12.95
C MET A 210 7.74 2.18 14.37
N LEU A 211 8.24 3.40 14.62
CA LEU A 211 8.63 3.83 15.97
C LEU A 211 7.44 3.81 16.93
N LEU A 212 6.30 4.39 16.55
CA LEU A 212 5.12 4.55 17.41
C LEU A 212 4.37 3.24 17.64
N LYS A 213 4.19 2.41 16.62
CA LYS A 213 3.39 1.18 16.72
C LYS A 213 4.16 -0.01 17.25
N ASN A 214 5.47 -0.09 16.97
CA ASN A 214 6.26 -1.28 17.30
C ASN A 214 7.34 -0.98 18.34
N ILE A 215 8.20 0.02 18.10
CA ILE A 215 9.42 0.21 18.91
C ILE A 215 9.09 0.80 20.29
N ILE A 216 8.30 1.87 20.36
CA ILE A 216 7.94 2.53 21.62
C ILE A 216 7.17 1.58 22.56
N PRO A 217 6.13 0.86 22.11
CA PRO A 217 5.45 -0.13 22.95
C PRO A 217 6.38 -1.23 23.46
N PHE A 218 7.27 -1.73 22.61
CA PHE A 218 8.28 -2.71 23.00
C PHE A 218 9.24 -2.15 24.05
N MET A 219 9.79 -0.94 23.84
CA MET A 219 10.67 -0.28 24.80
C MET A 219 9.97 -0.03 26.13
N ALA A 220 8.70 0.38 26.13
CA ALA A 220 7.91 0.58 27.34
C ALA A 220 7.72 -0.74 28.11
N PHE A 221 7.41 -1.83 27.41
CA PHE A 221 7.30 -3.16 28.00
C PHE A 221 8.63 -3.63 28.63
N ILE A 222 9.74 -3.51 27.89
CA ILE A 222 11.07 -3.84 28.41
C ILE A 222 11.41 -2.96 29.61
N SER A 223 11.12 -1.66 29.57
CA SER A 223 11.39 -0.72 30.66
C SER A 223 10.63 -1.08 31.94
N MET A 224 9.39 -1.56 31.81
CA MET A 224 8.61 -2.09 32.94
C MET A 224 9.28 -3.34 33.55
N ILE A 225 9.73 -4.29 32.71
CA ILE A 225 10.44 -5.49 33.19
C ILE A 225 11.74 -5.10 33.90
N VAL A 226 12.53 -4.20 33.32
CA VAL A 226 13.77 -3.66 33.93
C VAL A 226 13.46 -3.06 35.31
N GLY A 227 12.41 -2.25 35.39
CA GLY A 227 11.98 -1.62 36.64
C GLY A 227 11.65 -2.63 37.73
N ILE A 228 10.92 -3.70 37.39
CA ILE A 228 10.61 -4.79 38.33
C ILE A 228 11.88 -5.52 38.75
N ILE A 229 12.78 -5.86 37.82
CA ILE A 229 14.04 -6.56 38.13
C ILE A 229 14.90 -5.74 39.11
N ASN A 230 15.02 -4.44 38.86
CA ASN A 230 15.79 -3.53 39.71
C ASN A 230 15.14 -3.37 41.08
N TYR A 231 13.81 -3.20 41.14
CA TYR A 231 13.09 -3.06 42.41
C TYR A 231 13.12 -4.33 43.26
N THR A 232 13.02 -5.50 42.63
CA THR A 232 13.03 -6.81 43.32
C THR A 232 14.42 -7.28 43.73
N GLY A 233 15.49 -6.65 43.22
CA GLY A 233 16.87 -7.06 43.49
C GLY A 233 17.26 -8.40 42.85
N ILE A 234 16.42 -8.94 41.95
CA ILE A 234 16.72 -10.18 41.20
C ILE A 234 17.99 -10.00 40.35
N GLY A 235 18.23 -8.78 39.85
CA GLY A 235 19.44 -8.43 39.09
C GLY A 235 20.72 -8.63 39.90
N ASP A 236 20.75 -8.19 41.16
CA ASP A 236 21.92 -8.34 42.04
C ASP A 236 22.21 -9.80 42.40
N TRP A 237 21.15 -10.60 42.54
CA TRP A 237 21.27 -12.03 42.78
C TRP A 237 21.84 -12.76 41.55
N LEU A 238 21.32 -12.47 40.35
CA LEU A 238 21.85 -12.97 39.08
C LEU A 238 23.31 -12.54 38.88
N ALA A 239 23.65 -11.30 39.19
CA ALA A 239 25.02 -10.79 39.10
C ALA A 239 25.99 -11.65 39.92
N LYS A 240 25.66 -11.93 41.19
CA LYS A 240 26.51 -12.75 42.07
C LYS A 240 26.69 -14.18 41.57
N VAL A 241 25.68 -14.76 40.92
CA VAL A 241 25.74 -16.12 40.35
C VAL A 241 26.55 -16.14 39.05
N LEU A 242 26.44 -15.09 38.22
CA LEU A 242 27.06 -15.03 36.89
C LEU A 242 28.47 -14.44 36.89
N SER A 243 28.83 -13.56 37.82
CA SER A 243 30.20 -12.99 37.95
C SER A 243 31.32 -14.04 38.04
N PRO A 244 31.23 -15.15 38.80
CA PRO A 244 32.28 -16.15 38.83
C PRO A 244 32.42 -16.93 37.51
N LEU A 245 31.35 -17.03 36.71
CA LEU A 245 31.39 -17.63 35.37
C LEU A 245 32.13 -16.73 34.36
N ALA A 246 32.07 -15.41 34.52
CA ALA A 246 32.79 -14.47 33.66
C ALA A 246 34.32 -14.46 33.88
N GLY A 247 34.79 -14.94 35.04
CA GLY A 247 36.21 -14.91 35.41
C GLY A 247 37.08 -16.04 34.83
N SER A 248 36.51 -16.98 34.07
CA SER A 248 37.25 -18.11 33.51
C SER A 248 36.86 -18.40 32.05
N LEU A 249 37.83 -18.87 31.25
CA LEU A 249 37.61 -19.15 29.83
C LEU A 249 36.48 -20.19 29.58
N PRO A 250 36.39 -21.31 30.33
CA PRO A 250 35.26 -22.23 30.20
C PRO A 250 33.93 -21.62 30.70
N GLY A 251 33.98 -20.78 31.73
CA GLY A 251 32.79 -20.12 32.26
C GLY A 251 32.17 -19.12 31.26
N MET A 252 32.98 -18.42 30.46
CA MET A 252 32.49 -17.56 29.38
C MET A 252 31.77 -18.34 28.27
N ILE A 253 32.19 -19.57 27.98
CA ILE A 253 31.52 -20.45 27.01
C ILE A 253 30.14 -20.90 27.54
N VAL A 254 30.05 -21.21 28.83
CA VAL A 254 28.76 -21.55 29.46
C VAL A 254 27.86 -20.32 29.54
N LEU A 255 28.41 -19.15 29.87
CA LEU A 255 27.68 -17.89 29.95
C LEU A 255 27.09 -17.50 28.59
N SER A 256 27.83 -17.68 27.49
CA SER A 256 27.31 -17.39 26.14
C SER A 256 26.15 -18.30 25.76
N LEU A 257 26.21 -19.59 26.09
CA LEU A 257 25.10 -20.53 25.89
C LEU A 257 23.85 -20.16 26.69
N VAL A 258 24.03 -19.75 27.95
CA VAL A 258 22.91 -19.32 28.82
C VAL A 258 22.28 -18.01 28.32
N CYS A 259 23.09 -17.03 27.90
CA CYS A 259 22.61 -15.76 27.35
C CYS A 259 21.92 -15.92 25.99
N SER A 260 22.17 -17.01 25.28
CA SER A 260 21.53 -17.33 23.99
C SER A 260 20.11 -17.87 24.14
N ILE A 261 19.67 -18.20 25.36
CA ILE A 261 18.32 -18.69 25.63
C ILE A 261 17.32 -17.54 25.39
N PRO A 262 16.37 -17.67 24.44
CA PRO A 262 15.49 -16.56 24.03
C PRO A 262 14.65 -15.96 25.17
N ILE A 263 14.37 -16.73 26.22
CA ILE A 263 13.60 -16.30 27.40
C ILE A 263 14.46 -15.46 28.35
N LEU A 264 15.76 -15.76 28.44
CA LEU A 264 16.69 -15.06 29.31
C LEU A 264 17.19 -13.75 28.68
N SER A 265 17.21 -13.64 27.34
CA SER A 265 17.69 -12.44 26.64
C SER A 265 16.96 -11.12 27.02
N PRO A 266 15.61 -11.06 27.12
CA PRO A 266 14.90 -9.85 27.56
C PRO A 266 15.10 -9.48 29.03
N ILE A 267 15.51 -10.45 29.87
CA ILE A 267 15.74 -10.29 31.32
C ILE A 267 17.21 -9.90 31.58
N LEU A 268 18.14 -10.51 30.83
CA LEU A 268 19.58 -10.27 30.90
C LEU A 268 20.02 -9.04 30.10
N GLY A 269 19.28 -8.61 29.08
CA GLY A 269 19.55 -7.37 28.35
C GLY A 269 19.54 -6.12 29.25
N PRO A 270 18.53 -5.97 30.13
CA PRO A 270 18.55 -5.03 31.24
C PRO A 270 19.66 -5.31 32.27
N GLY A 271 19.92 -6.59 32.56
CA GLY A 271 21.02 -7.02 33.42
C GLY A 271 22.41 -6.65 32.87
N ALA A 272 22.58 -6.45 31.57
CA ALA A 272 23.82 -5.97 30.98
C ALA A 272 24.15 -4.52 31.36
N VAL A 273 23.20 -3.78 31.96
CA VAL A 273 23.50 -2.52 32.66
C VAL A 273 24.47 -2.74 33.84
N ILE A 274 24.64 -3.98 34.32
CA ILE A 274 25.70 -4.35 35.27
C ILE A 274 27.10 -4.03 34.70
N SER A 275 27.32 -4.09 33.38
CA SER A 275 28.60 -3.68 32.79
C SER A 275 28.76 -2.17 32.60
N GLN A 276 27.74 -1.36 32.92
CA GLN A 276 27.85 0.11 32.95
C GLN A 276 28.15 0.65 34.35
N VAL A 277 28.06 -0.20 35.38
CA VAL A 277 28.32 0.15 36.79
C VAL A 277 29.66 -0.41 37.29
N ILE A 278 30.27 -1.36 36.57
CA ILE A 278 31.65 -1.83 36.80
C ILE A 278 32.62 -1.03 35.92
#